data_AF-A0A4S9A677-F1
#
_entry.id   AF-A0A4S9A677-F1
#
_cell.length_a   1.000
_cell.length_b   1.000
_cell.length_c   1.000
_cell.angle_alpha   90.00
_cell.angle_beta   90.00
_cell.angle_gamma   90.00
#
_symmetry.space_group_name_H-M   'P 1'
#
loop_
_entity.id
_entity.type
_entity.pdbx_description
1 polymer ?
#
loop_
_entity_poly.entity_id
_entity_poly.type
_entity_poly.pdbx_seq_one_letter_code
_entity_poly.pdbx_strand_id
1 'polypeptide(L)'
;MSTPTPTTLRSLYRSLLRELPPRTSATPSPLSTHLRQTFASTPATTPLSPITKASLSDSQSTSSQIASSSGLDGIGATKTLRQKVDEAEQLAIYLKAQRMYVTLVERYNPGMNMNEEERVRLTARRVGMDLPVDYVKGE
;
A
#
# COMPACT_ATOMS: atom_id res chain seq x y z
N MET A 1 24.24 -10.88 14.11
CA MET A 1 23.20 -10.34 13.19
C MET A 1 21.86 -10.93 13.61
N SER A 2 20.94 -10.12 14.16
CA SER A 2 19.62 -10.62 14.59
C SER A 2 18.75 -10.87 13.37
N THR A 3 18.31 -12.10 13.17
CA THR A 3 17.29 -12.44 12.17
C THR A 3 15.93 -11.89 12.62
N PRO A 4 15.05 -11.49 11.68
CA PRO A 4 13.72 -11.04 12.04
C PRO A 4 12.93 -12.20 12.65
N THR A 5 12.33 -11.96 13.82
CA THR A 5 11.49 -12.96 14.49
C THR A 5 10.14 -13.09 13.76
N PRO A 6 9.46 -14.25 13.83
CA PRO A 6 8.14 -14.40 13.22
C PRO A 6 7.10 -13.45 13.85
N THR A 7 7.25 -13.08 15.13
CA THR A 7 6.36 -12.13 15.80
C THR A 7 6.51 -10.72 15.23
N THR A 8 7.75 -10.26 15.00
CA THR A 8 8.01 -8.94 14.40
C THR A 8 7.48 -8.84 12.97
N LEU A 9 7.62 -9.91 12.17
CA LEU A 9 7.05 -9.95 10.81
C LEU A 9 5.52 -9.87 10.83
N ARG A 10 4.85 -10.53 11.78
CA ARG A 10 3.38 -10.47 11.94
C ARG A 10 2.90 -9.09 12.37
N SER A 11 3.58 -8.43 13.30
CA SER A 11 3.21 -7.06 13.70
C SER A 11 3.38 -6.07 12.55
N LEU A 12 4.46 -6.20 11.76
CA LEU A 12 4.74 -5.37 10.60
C LEU A 12 3.71 -5.60 9.47
N TYR A 13 3.37 -6.85 9.18
CA TYR A 13 2.29 -7.18 8.25
C TYR A 13 0.96 -6.51 8.66
N ARG A 14 0.62 -6.56 9.95
CA ARG A 14 -0.61 -5.94 10.47
C ARG A 14 -0.57 -4.42 10.44
N SER A 15 0.57 -3.78 10.68
CA SER A 15 0.69 -2.32 10.56
C SER A 15 0.44 -1.89 9.12
N LEU A 16 1.06 -2.56 8.14
CA LEU A 16 0.83 -2.28 6.71
C LEU A 16 -0.65 -2.46 6.32
N LEU A 17 -1.31 -3.51 6.81
CA LEU A 17 -2.73 -3.72 6.52
C LEU A 17 -3.66 -2.67 7.15
N ARG A 18 -3.26 -2.06 8.28
CA ARG A 18 -4.06 -1.04 8.97
C ARG A 18 -3.97 0.33 8.33
N GLU A 19 -2.88 0.63 7.63
CA GLU A 19 -2.72 1.88 6.90
C GLU A 19 -3.43 1.87 5.53
N LEU A 20 -3.92 0.71 5.07
CA LEU A 20 -4.76 0.62 3.89
C LEU A 20 -6.17 1.18 4.19
N PRO A 21 -6.80 1.89 3.23
CA PRO A 21 -8.18 2.34 3.37
C PRO A 21 -9.13 1.18 3.75
N PRO A 22 -10.05 1.37 4.71
CA PRO A 22 -10.98 0.32 5.11
C PRO A 22 -11.84 -0.10 3.92
N ARG A 23 -11.95 -1.41 3.71
CA ARG A 23 -12.73 -1.99 2.61
C ARG A 23 -14.04 -2.55 3.13
N THR A 24 -15.11 -2.39 2.35
CA THR A 24 -16.44 -2.97 2.64
C THR A 24 -16.62 -4.39 2.09
N SER A 25 -15.67 -4.88 1.29
CA SER A 25 -15.73 -6.21 0.67
C SER A 25 -15.17 -7.29 1.60
N ALA A 26 -15.92 -8.39 1.77
CA ALA A 26 -15.48 -9.56 2.53
C ALA A 26 -14.36 -10.36 1.83
N THR A 27 -14.16 -10.19 0.52
CA THR A 27 -13.13 -10.91 -0.24
C THR A 27 -11.73 -10.29 -0.08
N PRO A 28 -10.69 -11.11 0.16
CA PRO A 28 -9.31 -10.62 0.31
C PRO A 28 -8.82 -9.99 -1.00
N SER A 29 -8.15 -8.85 -0.92
CA SER A 29 -7.62 -8.18 -2.11
C SER A 29 -6.42 -8.97 -2.69
N PRO A 30 -6.18 -8.89 -4.00
CA PRO A 30 -4.98 -9.47 -4.61
C PRO A 30 -3.69 -8.93 -3.96
N LEU A 31 -3.69 -7.65 -3.58
CA LEU A 31 -2.60 -7.03 -2.81
C LEU A 31 -2.39 -7.74 -1.47
N SER A 32 -3.45 -7.97 -0.69
CA SER A 32 -3.36 -8.67 0.60
C SER A 32 -2.82 -10.09 0.43
N THR A 33 -3.23 -10.80 -0.63
CA THR A 33 -2.70 -12.12 -0.97
C THR A 33 -1.22 -12.06 -1.33
N HIS A 34 -0.82 -11.07 -2.13
CA HIS A 34 0.58 -10.84 -2.49
C HIS A 34 1.44 -10.53 -1.26
N LEU A 35 1.02 -9.60 -0.40
CA LEU A 35 1.71 -9.32 0.86
C LEU A 35 1.78 -10.56 1.75
N ARG A 36 0.70 -11.33 1.87
CA ARG A 36 0.75 -12.59 2.62
C ARG A 36 1.81 -13.54 2.06
N GLN A 37 1.90 -13.70 0.75
CA GLN A 37 2.90 -14.56 0.12
C GLN A 37 4.32 -14.03 0.31
N THR A 38 4.56 -12.71 0.22
CA THR A 38 5.90 -12.14 0.43
C THR A 38 6.40 -12.33 1.86
N PHE A 39 5.53 -12.18 2.87
CA PHE A 39 5.88 -12.41 4.27
C PHE A 39 5.90 -13.90 4.67
N ALA A 40 5.16 -14.77 3.98
CA ALA A 40 5.13 -16.21 4.23
C ALA A 40 6.25 -16.98 3.51
N SER A 41 6.87 -16.40 2.48
CA SER A 41 8.07 -16.92 1.81
C SER A 41 9.32 -16.75 2.72
N THR A 42 9.23 -17.28 3.92
CA THR A 42 10.39 -17.66 4.72
C THR A 42 10.71 -19.11 4.39
N PRO A 43 11.94 -19.46 3.98
CA PRO A 43 12.29 -20.86 3.73
C PRO A 43 12.05 -21.64 5.01
N ALA A 44 11.15 -22.61 4.91
CA ALA A 44 10.67 -23.39 6.02
C ALA A 44 11.82 -24.23 6.60
N THR A 45 12.42 -23.79 7.71
CA THR A 45 13.05 -24.74 8.65
C THR A 45 11.92 -25.32 9.48
N THR A 46 11.28 -26.35 8.94
CA THR A 46 10.32 -27.19 9.65
C THR A 46 11.13 -28.30 10.35
N PRO A 47 11.31 -28.29 11.68
CA PRO A 47 11.75 -29.50 12.37
C PRO A 47 10.59 -30.51 12.39
N LEU A 48 10.75 -31.58 11.60
CA LEU A 48 10.20 -32.94 11.76
C LEU A 48 8.80 -33.07 12.40
N SER A 49 7.79 -33.31 11.57
CA SER A 49 6.63 -34.12 11.96
C SER A 49 6.71 -35.45 11.21
N PRO A 50 6.63 -36.62 11.89
CA PRO A 50 6.83 -37.91 11.25
C PRO A 50 5.58 -38.37 10.48
N ILE A 51 5.84 -38.82 9.25
CA ILE A 51 5.25 -39.94 8.50
C ILE A 51 3.93 -40.53 9.04
N THR A 52 2.85 -40.48 8.24
CA THR A 52 2.15 -41.70 7.78
C THR A 52 1.20 -41.47 6.59
N LYS A 53 1.52 -42.18 5.49
CA LYS A 53 0.65 -42.87 4.50
C LYS A 53 -0.26 -42.07 3.53
N ALA A 54 0.16 -42.18 2.27
CA ALA A 54 -0.60 -42.64 1.10
C ALA A 54 -1.68 -41.73 0.47
N SER A 55 -1.38 -41.23 -0.73
CA SER A 55 -2.06 -41.51 -2.02
C SER A 55 -1.66 -40.42 -3.01
N LEU A 56 -0.79 -40.68 -3.98
CA LEU A 56 -1.17 -41.04 -5.36
C LEU A 56 -2.33 -40.17 -5.87
N SER A 57 -1.98 -39.09 -6.58
CA SER A 57 -2.84 -38.37 -7.52
C SER A 57 -1.92 -37.62 -8.48
N ASP A 58 -1.71 -38.22 -9.65
CA ASP A 58 -1.30 -37.52 -10.86
C ASP A 58 -2.28 -36.38 -11.13
N SER A 59 -1.75 -35.18 -11.33
CA SER A 59 -2.39 -34.13 -12.11
C SER A 59 -1.34 -33.13 -12.53
N GLN A 60 -1.00 -33.20 -13.82
CA GLN A 60 -0.39 -32.13 -14.58
C GLN A 60 -1.01 -30.79 -14.18
N SER A 61 -0.17 -29.88 -13.72
CA SER A 61 -0.44 -28.45 -13.71
C SER A 61 0.83 -27.75 -14.16
N THR A 62 0.98 -27.75 -15.48
CA THR A 62 1.78 -26.81 -16.24
C THR A 62 1.39 -25.40 -15.83
N SER A 63 2.23 -24.73 -15.03
CA SER A 63 2.50 -23.28 -15.08
C SER A 63 3.07 -22.82 -13.74
N SER A 64 4.40 -22.86 -13.64
CA SER A 64 5.21 -21.81 -13.00
C SER A 64 6.69 -22.19 -13.06
N GLN A 65 7.15 -22.58 -14.25
CA GLN A 65 8.55 -22.42 -14.63
C GLN A 65 8.63 -21.19 -15.52
N ILE A 66 8.38 -20.02 -14.93
CA ILE A 66 9.05 -18.82 -15.42
C ILE A 66 10.31 -18.77 -14.58
N ALA A 67 11.37 -19.25 -15.21
CA ALA A 67 12.70 -19.19 -14.67
C ALA A 67 12.92 -17.81 -14.05
N SER A 68 13.49 -17.84 -12.85
CA SER A 68 14.58 -16.97 -12.46
C SER A 68 15.48 -16.69 -13.67
N SER A 69 15.09 -15.75 -14.53
CA SER A 69 15.96 -15.09 -15.48
C SER A 69 16.80 -14.10 -14.69
N SER A 70 17.66 -14.63 -13.82
CA SER A 70 18.74 -13.85 -13.20
C SER A 70 19.82 -13.69 -14.26
N GLY A 71 19.48 -12.92 -15.29
CA GLY A 71 20.30 -12.52 -16.40
C GLY A 71 20.10 -11.03 -16.62
N LEU A 72 20.47 -10.22 -15.61
CA LEU A 72 20.89 -8.82 -15.77
C LEU A 72 21.52 -8.33 -14.44
N ASP A 73 22.79 -8.67 -14.21
CA ASP A 73 23.56 -8.09 -13.11
C ASP A 73 23.95 -6.64 -13.46
N GLY A 74 23.35 -5.69 -12.74
CA GLY A 74 23.74 -4.28 -12.73
C GLY A 74 22.62 -3.40 -12.15
N ILE A 75 22.81 -2.87 -10.93
CA ILE A 75 21.95 -1.94 -10.16
C ILE A 75 21.03 -2.59 -9.10
N GLY A 76 20.67 -3.88 -9.23
CA GLY A 76 19.70 -4.54 -8.35
C GLY A 76 20.26 -5.71 -7.55
N ALA A 77 21.12 -5.48 -6.57
CA ALA A 77 21.49 -6.52 -5.61
C ALA A 77 20.23 -7.09 -4.95
N THR A 78 20.07 -8.42 -4.89
CA THR A 78 18.97 -9.07 -4.18
C THR A 78 19.00 -8.62 -2.71
N LYS A 79 18.09 -7.72 -2.35
CA LYS A 79 18.09 -7.06 -1.04
C LYS A 79 18.03 -8.11 0.07
N THR A 80 18.93 -8.01 1.05
CA THR A 80 19.00 -8.99 2.15
C THR A 80 17.67 -8.99 2.92
N LEU A 81 17.32 -10.10 3.57
CA LEU A 81 16.07 -10.19 4.35
C LEU A 81 15.95 -9.08 5.39
N ARG A 82 17.06 -8.71 6.03
CA ARG A 82 17.07 -7.63 7.01
C ARG A 82 16.72 -6.30 6.37
N GLN A 83 17.38 -6.00 5.27
CA GLN A 83 17.13 -4.78 4.51
C GLN A 83 15.69 -4.71 3.97
N LYS A 84 15.06 -5.85 3.61
CA LYS A 84 13.64 -5.90 3.24
C LYS A 84 12.72 -5.55 4.42
N VAL A 85 13.08 -5.99 5.63
CA VAL A 85 12.33 -5.63 6.85
C VAL A 85 12.47 -4.15 7.14
N ASP A 86 13.69 -3.61 7.09
CA ASP A 86 13.94 -2.20 7.34
C ASP A 86 13.19 -1.30 6.33
N GLU A 87 13.15 -1.68 5.04
CA GLU A 87 12.31 -1.03 4.03
C GLU A 87 10.83 -1.07 4.37
N ALA A 88 10.33 -2.24 4.78
CA ALA A 88 8.91 -2.41 5.07
C ALA A 88 8.49 -1.58 6.30
N GLU A 89 9.39 -1.36 7.27
CA GLU A 89 9.19 -0.42 8.37
C GLU A 89 9.11 1.03 7.87
N GLN A 90 10.01 1.45 6.98
CA GLN A 90 9.97 2.78 6.37
C GLN A 90 8.67 3.01 5.59
N LEU A 91 8.22 2.01 4.83
CA LEU A 91 6.95 2.06 4.11
C LEU A 91 5.75 2.20 5.06
N ALA A 92 5.73 1.48 6.17
CA ALA A 92 4.66 1.61 7.16
C ALA A 92 4.59 3.05 7.73
N ILE A 93 5.73 3.67 8.01
CA ILE A 93 5.82 5.07 8.45
C ILE A 93 5.30 6.01 7.37
N TYR A 94 5.72 5.81 6.11
CA TYR A 94 5.29 6.62 4.97
C TYR A 94 3.77 6.55 4.76
N LEU A 95 3.17 5.37 4.79
CA LEU A 95 1.73 5.20 4.60
C LEU A 95 0.91 5.91 5.71
N LYS A 96 1.37 5.81 6.96
CA LYS A 96 0.79 6.55 8.08
C LYS A 96 0.88 8.07 7.85
N ALA A 97 2.04 8.56 7.41
CA ALA A 97 2.24 9.96 7.08
C ALA A 97 1.35 10.41 5.92
N GLN A 98 1.19 9.59 4.88
CA GLN A 98 0.33 9.86 3.74
C GLN A 98 -1.14 10.04 4.16
N ARG A 99 -1.64 9.16 5.05
CA ARG A 99 -2.99 9.30 5.60
C ARG A 99 -3.15 10.60 6.38
N MET A 100 -2.18 10.94 7.23
CA MET A 100 -2.20 12.19 7.99
C MET A 100 -2.15 13.42 7.06
N TYR A 101 -1.32 13.37 6.02
CA TYR A 101 -1.23 14.42 5.02
C TYR A 101 -2.58 14.68 4.36
N VAL A 102 -3.28 13.62 3.89
CA VAL A 102 -4.62 13.76 3.31
C VAL A 102 -5.58 14.45 4.29
N THR A 103 -5.60 14.03 5.56
CA THR A 103 -6.48 14.66 6.56
C THR A 103 -6.13 16.13 6.85
N LEU A 104 -4.85 16.51 6.79
CA LEU A 104 -4.40 17.89 6.98
C LEU A 104 -4.78 18.76 5.79
N VAL A 105 -4.58 18.25 4.58
CA VAL A 105 -4.93 18.95 3.34
C VAL A 105 -6.43 19.25 3.30
N GLU A 106 -7.28 18.26 3.60
CA GLU A 106 -8.73 18.44 3.64
C GLU A 106 -9.17 19.49 4.67
N ARG A 107 -8.51 19.55 5.83
CA ARG A 107 -8.88 20.47 6.92
C ARG A 107 -8.40 21.89 6.71
N TYR A 108 -7.16 22.05 6.30
CA TYR A 108 -6.50 23.35 6.23
C TYR A 108 -6.56 23.98 4.85
N ASN A 109 -6.96 23.22 3.82
CA ASN A 109 -7.22 23.75 2.49
C ASN A 109 -8.68 23.50 2.03
N PRO A 110 -9.68 24.01 2.77
CA PRO A 110 -11.09 23.80 2.44
C PRO A 110 -11.50 24.48 1.11
N GLY A 111 -10.70 25.45 0.64
CA GLY A 111 -10.91 26.15 -0.62
C GLY A 111 -10.24 25.50 -1.83
N MET A 112 -9.60 24.33 -1.68
CA MET A 112 -8.88 23.67 -2.79
C MET A 112 -9.80 23.40 -3.99
N ASN A 113 -11.05 23.02 -3.74
CA ASN A 113 -12.01 22.65 -4.78
C ASN A 113 -12.87 23.84 -5.25
N MET A 114 -12.61 25.06 -4.78
CA MET A 114 -13.44 26.24 -5.06
C MET A 114 -12.71 27.20 -6.02
N ASN A 115 -13.34 27.49 -7.16
CA ASN A 115 -12.77 28.42 -8.14
C ASN A 115 -12.62 29.82 -7.54
N GLU A 116 -11.65 30.59 -8.03
CA GLU A 116 -11.35 31.93 -7.52
C GLU A 116 -12.57 32.87 -7.62
N GLU A 117 -13.29 32.85 -8.74
CA GLU A 117 -14.52 33.62 -8.95
C GLU A 117 -15.59 33.35 -7.88
N GLU A 118 -15.83 32.08 -7.55
CA GLU A 118 -16.81 31.71 -6.54
C GLU A 118 -16.36 32.16 -5.14
N ARG A 119 -15.05 32.08 -4.85
CA ARG A 119 -14.48 32.57 -3.58
C ARG A 119 -14.69 34.07 -3.42
N VAL A 120 -14.47 34.84 -4.49
CA VAL A 120 -14.72 36.29 -4.50
C VAL A 120 -16.20 36.56 -4.31
N ARG A 121 -17.09 35.85 -5.00
CA ARG A 121 -18.55 35.98 -4.81
C ARG A 121 -19.01 35.68 -3.38
N LEU A 122 -18.54 34.60 -2.76
CA LEU A 122 -18.93 34.28 -1.37
C LEU A 122 -18.38 35.30 -0.37
N THR A 123 -17.17 35.82 -0.60
CA THR A 123 -16.57 36.86 0.24
C THR A 123 -17.32 38.18 0.11
N ALA A 124 -17.71 38.56 -1.12
CA ALA A 124 -18.56 39.71 -1.39
C ALA A 124 -19.90 39.56 -0.65
N ARG A 125 -20.58 38.42 -0.79
CA ARG A 125 -21.85 38.15 -0.09
C ARG A 125 -21.70 38.21 1.43
N ARG A 126 -20.57 37.74 1.97
CA ARG A 126 -20.28 37.80 3.41
C ARG A 126 -20.20 39.23 3.93
N VAL A 127 -19.81 40.21 3.11
CA VAL A 127 -19.79 41.64 3.46
C VAL A 127 -21.08 42.38 3.03
N GLY A 128 -22.09 41.66 2.52
CA GLY A 128 -23.34 42.26 2.06
C GLY A 128 -23.26 42.92 0.68
N MET A 129 -22.24 42.60 -0.12
CA MET A 129 -22.05 43.09 -1.48
C MET A 129 -22.25 41.95 -2.48
N ASP A 130 -22.90 42.22 -3.61
CA ASP A 130 -22.98 41.25 -4.70
C ASP A 130 -21.98 41.61 -5.80
N LEU A 131 -21.19 40.61 -6.22
CA LEU A 131 -20.20 40.78 -7.27
C LEU A 131 -20.90 40.79 -8.64
N PRO A 132 -20.64 41.78 -9.50
CA PRO A 132 -21.17 41.81 -10.87
C PRO A 132 -20.77 40.55 -11.67
N VAL A 133 -21.61 40.14 -12.61
CA VAL A 133 -21.29 39.04 -13.53
C VAL A 133 -20.22 39.55 -14.49
N ASP A 134 -19.08 38.87 -14.54
CA ASP A 134 -18.04 39.21 -15.51
C ASP A 134 -18.60 38.97 -16.92
N TYR A 135 -18.55 40.00 -17.75
CA TYR A 135 -18.86 39.84 -19.16
C TYR A 135 -17.75 39.00 -19.77
N VAL A 136 -18.06 37.73 -20.09
CA VAL A 136 -17.24 36.95 -21.01
C VAL A 136 -17.26 37.73 -22.33
N LYS A 137 -16.17 38.45 -22.62
CA LYS A 137 -16.02 39.14 -23.89
C LYS A 137 -16.01 38.06 -24.96
N GLY A 138 -17.13 37.94 -25.67
CA GLY A 138 -17.26 37.00 -26.77
C GLY A 138 -16.08 37.16 -27.72
N GLU A 139 -15.43 36.04 -28.03
CA GLU A 139 -14.77 35.89 -29.32
C GLU A 139 -15.82 35.90 -30.44
#